data_AF-A0A0U1DLE7-F1
#
_entry.id   AF-A0A0U1DLE7-F1
#
_cell.length_a   1.000
_cell.length_b   1.000
_cell.length_c   1.000
_cell.angle_alpha   90.00
_cell.angle_beta   90.00
_cell.angle_gamma   90.00
#
_symmetry.space_group_name_H-M   'P 1'
#
loop_
_entity.id
_entity.type
_entity.pdbx_description
1 polymer ?
#
loop_
_entity_poly.entity_id
_entity_poly.type
_entity_poly.pdbx_seq_one_letter_code
_entity_poly.pdbx_strand_id
1 'polypeptide(L)'
;MALAETPTPPALVAPAGTWFFNWGMPIVGGLIIVLAVVDSVRRRRLTWGFLFLINSMLVYWMETIGDWGQELVYSPTFRTHHLLDWLPLKTPHDPLFMPFAYAVYWTVHALVVLWLGQLLAKKFDWSMLKAILVLAIPVNYAWDFFVEGIAAKMGWWTYDPGMGPVLRFANGGQITLLWTIGLMCFWPNLIAYWAGKPPVHGLNHFERFFRLERFTRPQPTPAQTGTGHMALSSAHTATATLAPAAQRRSKQQEYDDLLDYQVTIPRWKFELARFASWFVVFQVSFFVMLVAPLVLMRIITGNDSIYVP
;
A
#
# COMPACT_ATOMS: atom_id res chain seq x y z
N MET A 1 -21.29 -28.32 -2.99
CA MET A 1 -20.84 -29.16 -1.86
C MET A 1 -20.75 -28.24 -0.67
N ALA A 2 -21.76 -28.26 0.21
CA ALA A 2 -21.74 -27.43 1.41
C ALA A 2 -20.60 -27.94 2.30
N LEU A 3 -19.54 -27.14 2.45
CA LEU A 3 -18.48 -27.42 3.41
C LEU A 3 -19.15 -27.49 4.78
N ALA A 4 -19.00 -28.61 5.48
CA ALA A 4 -19.41 -28.71 6.88
C ALA A 4 -18.80 -27.53 7.64
N GLU A 5 -19.60 -26.83 8.45
CA GLU A 5 -19.12 -25.71 9.24
C GLU A 5 -17.96 -26.19 10.12
N THR A 6 -16.74 -25.76 9.78
CA THR A 6 -15.57 -26.02 10.60
C THR A 6 -15.83 -25.37 11.96
N PRO A 7 -15.76 -26.12 13.07
CA PRO A 7 -16.04 -25.56 14.38
C PRO A 7 -15.13 -24.37 14.65
N THR A 8 -15.70 -23.27 15.14
CA THR A 8 -14.94 -22.05 15.43
C THR A 8 -13.84 -22.38 16.46
N PRO A 9 -12.57 -22.02 16.18
CA PRO A 9 -11.48 -22.23 17.12
C PRO A 9 -11.81 -21.63 18.50
N PRO A 10 -11.49 -22.30 19.62
CA PRO A 10 -11.84 -21.83 20.97
C PRO A 10 -11.36 -20.39 21.26
N ALA A 11 -10.21 -20.03 20.69
CA ALA A 11 -9.62 -18.70 20.81
C ALA A 11 -10.51 -17.56 20.29
N LEU A 12 -11.44 -17.85 19.38
CA LEU A 12 -12.25 -16.87 18.67
C LEU A 12 -13.68 -16.71 19.22
N VAL A 13 -14.07 -17.50 20.22
CA VAL A 13 -15.44 -17.57 20.73
C VAL A 13 -15.82 -16.32 21.54
N ALA A 14 -14.86 -15.74 22.27
CA ALA A 14 -15.09 -14.59 23.14
C ALA A 14 -14.00 -13.52 22.97
N PRO A 15 -13.90 -12.89 21.77
CA PRO A 15 -12.88 -11.88 21.50
C PRO A 15 -13.06 -10.64 22.36
N ALA A 16 -11.96 -10.11 22.87
CA ALA A 16 -11.97 -8.84 23.61
C ALA A 16 -11.90 -7.65 22.64
N GLY A 17 -12.55 -6.53 22.96
CA GLY A 17 -12.33 -5.27 22.24
C GLY A 17 -12.76 -5.24 20.76
N THR A 18 -13.73 -6.07 20.35
CA THR A 18 -14.18 -6.16 18.95
C THR A 18 -14.68 -4.83 18.34
N TRP A 19 -15.09 -3.87 19.18
CA TRP A 19 -15.46 -2.52 18.75
C TRP A 19 -14.35 -1.84 17.92
N PHE A 20 -13.07 -2.16 18.19
CA PHE A 20 -11.94 -1.57 17.48
C PHE A 20 -12.01 -1.89 15.99
N PHE A 21 -12.22 -3.16 15.64
CA PHE A 21 -12.34 -3.58 14.25
C PHE A 21 -13.74 -3.33 13.66
N ASN A 22 -14.80 -3.46 14.45
CA ASN A 22 -16.16 -3.22 13.96
C ASN A 22 -16.46 -1.74 13.66
N TRP A 23 -15.76 -0.81 14.32
CA TRP A 23 -16.04 0.63 14.23
C TRP A 23 -14.79 1.48 14.07
N GLY A 24 -13.80 1.32 14.95
CA GLY A 24 -12.59 2.14 14.96
C GLY A 24 -11.85 2.08 13.62
N MET A 25 -11.58 0.88 13.13
CA MET A 25 -10.84 0.65 11.89
C MET A 25 -11.59 1.18 10.66
N PRO A 26 -12.90 0.90 10.45
CA PRO A 26 -13.67 1.55 9.39
C PRO A 26 -13.68 3.07 9.43
N ILE A 27 -13.80 3.68 10.62
CA ILE A 27 -13.80 5.14 10.76
C ILE A 27 -12.44 5.72 10.37
N VAL A 28 -11.35 5.21 10.94
CA VAL A 28 -10.00 5.72 10.69
C VAL A 28 -9.60 5.48 9.23
N GLY A 29 -9.82 4.27 8.70
CA GLY A 29 -9.56 3.97 7.29
C GLY A 29 -10.41 4.83 6.36
N GLY A 30 -11.69 5.04 6.69
CA GLY A 30 -12.60 5.93 5.95
C GLY A 30 -12.09 7.37 5.88
N LEU A 31 -11.59 7.91 6.99
CA LEU A 31 -10.98 9.24 7.01
C LEU A 31 -9.74 9.34 6.12
N ILE A 32 -8.85 8.35 6.15
CA ILE A 32 -7.66 8.29 5.28
C ILE A 32 -8.08 8.30 3.80
N ILE A 33 -9.08 7.50 3.44
CA ILE A 33 -9.61 7.43 2.07
C ILE A 33 -10.16 8.79 1.64
N VAL A 34 -11.00 9.41 2.47
CA VAL A 34 -11.58 10.74 2.19
C VAL A 34 -10.48 11.77 2.00
N LEU A 35 -9.45 11.79 2.85
CA LEU A 35 -8.33 12.72 2.73
C LEU A 35 -7.56 12.51 1.41
N ALA A 36 -7.30 11.27 1.00
CA ALA A 36 -6.62 10.97 -0.27
C ALA A 36 -7.45 11.37 -1.49
N VAL A 37 -8.78 11.16 -1.44
CA VAL A 37 -9.72 11.61 -2.49
C VAL A 37 -9.75 13.13 -2.57
N VAL A 38 -9.89 13.82 -1.42
CA VAL A 38 -9.92 15.28 -1.37
C VAL A 38 -8.61 15.88 -1.88
N ASP A 39 -7.46 15.31 -1.52
CA ASP A 39 -6.14 15.74 -2.02
C ASP A 39 -6.05 15.58 -3.55
N SER A 40 -6.51 14.45 -4.09
CA SER A 40 -6.52 14.20 -5.54
C SER A 40 -7.45 15.14 -6.31
N VAL A 41 -8.66 15.39 -5.78
CA VAL A 41 -9.62 16.33 -6.37
C VAL A 41 -9.08 17.74 -6.34
N ARG A 42 -8.51 18.20 -5.22
CA ARG A 42 -7.94 19.54 -5.07
C ARG A 42 -6.76 19.78 -6.02
N ARG A 43 -5.95 18.76 -6.28
CA ARG A 43 -4.81 18.82 -7.22
C ARG A 43 -5.20 18.49 -8.66
N ARG A 44 -6.46 18.09 -8.91
CA ARG A 44 -6.98 17.63 -10.21
C ARG A 44 -6.09 16.55 -10.85
N ARG A 45 -5.57 15.65 -10.02
CA ARG A 45 -4.62 14.61 -10.40
C ARG A 45 -4.75 13.41 -9.46
N LEU A 46 -4.46 12.21 -9.95
CA LEU A 46 -4.27 11.05 -9.07
C LEU A 46 -2.92 11.19 -8.37
N THR A 47 -2.95 11.58 -7.10
CA THR A 47 -1.71 11.76 -6.33
C THR A 47 -1.04 10.42 -6.06
N TRP A 48 0.25 10.45 -5.75
CA TRP A 48 0.96 9.25 -5.32
C TRP A 48 0.25 8.56 -4.15
N GLY A 49 -0.18 9.33 -3.14
CA GLY A 49 -0.89 8.80 -1.97
C GLY A 49 -2.21 8.14 -2.35
N PHE A 50 -2.99 8.75 -3.25
CA PHE A 50 -4.22 8.15 -3.75
C PHE A 50 -3.97 6.89 -4.57
N LEU A 51 -3.01 6.92 -5.50
CA LEU A 51 -2.69 5.75 -6.32
C LEU A 51 -2.20 4.59 -5.46
N PHE A 52 -1.33 4.86 -4.49
CA PHE A 52 -0.85 3.84 -3.58
C PHE A 52 -1.98 3.25 -2.74
N LEU A 53 -2.76 4.11 -2.07
CA LEU A 53 -3.85 3.71 -1.18
C LEU A 53 -4.95 2.92 -1.92
N ILE A 54 -5.44 3.43 -3.04
CA ILE A 54 -6.54 2.78 -3.75
C ILE A 54 -6.10 1.47 -4.36
N ASN A 55 -4.91 1.39 -4.97
CA ASN A 55 -4.44 0.13 -5.55
C ASN A 55 -4.11 -0.90 -4.47
N SER A 56 -3.63 -0.47 -3.30
CA SER A 56 -3.44 -1.36 -2.16
C SER A 56 -4.77 -1.84 -1.57
N MET A 57 -5.80 -1.00 -1.53
CA MET A 57 -7.13 -1.46 -1.12
C MET A 57 -7.73 -2.42 -2.14
N LEU A 58 -7.55 -2.19 -3.43
CA LEU A 58 -8.12 -3.03 -4.49
C LEU A 58 -7.54 -4.44 -4.53
N VAL A 59 -6.46 -4.75 -3.81
CA VAL A 59 -5.97 -6.14 -3.67
C VAL A 59 -6.68 -6.91 -2.54
N TYR A 60 -7.50 -6.28 -1.70
CA TYR A 60 -8.10 -6.93 -0.52
C TYR A 60 -8.93 -8.17 -0.84
N TRP A 61 -9.56 -8.24 -2.02
CA TRP A 61 -10.37 -9.41 -2.39
C TRP A 61 -9.51 -10.66 -2.59
N MET A 62 -8.23 -10.50 -2.88
CA MET A 62 -7.28 -11.62 -2.94
C MET A 62 -6.75 -11.98 -1.56
N GLU A 63 -6.84 -11.08 -0.57
CA GLU A 63 -6.41 -11.35 0.80
C GLU A 63 -7.20 -12.51 1.38
N THR A 64 -8.53 -12.57 1.20
CA THR A 64 -9.31 -13.71 1.70
C THR A 64 -8.90 -15.06 1.09
N ILE A 65 -8.36 -15.05 -0.13
CA ILE A 65 -7.78 -16.24 -0.77
C ILE A 65 -6.43 -16.56 -0.11
N GLY A 66 -5.61 -15.55 0.15
CA GLY A 66 -4.33 -15.67 0.85
C GLY A 66 -4.51 -16.19 2.28
N ASP A 67 -5.43 -15.60 3.04
CA ASP A 67 -5.87 -15.98 4.38
C ASP A 67 -6.36 -17.42 4.42
N TRP A 68 -7.20 -17.81 3.46
CA TRP A 68 -7.53 -19.22 3.27
C TRP A 68 -6.26 -20.05 3.03
N GLY A 69 -5.36 -19.62 2.14
CA GLY A 69 -4.10 -20.30 1.88
C GLY A 69 -3.17 -20.45 3.09
N GLN A 70 -3.35 -19.66 4.15
CA GLN A 70 -2.56 -19.72 5.39
C GLN A 70 -3.36 -20.22 6.61
N GLU A 71 -4.57 -20.73 6.40
CA GLU A 71 -5.48 -21.20 7.46
C GLU A 71 -5.84 -20.10 8.47
N LEU A 72 -5.87 -18.85 8.05
CA LEU A 72 -6.30 -17.74 8.90
C LEU A 72 -7.82 -17.76 9.02
N VAL A 73 -8.29 -17.77 10.27
CA VAL A 73 -9.71 -17.75 10.62
C VAL A 73 -9.99 -16.51 11.46
N TYR A 74 -10.90 -15.66 10.97
CA TYR A 74 -11.41 -14.50 11.71
C TYR A 74 -12.51 -14.90 12.70
N SER A 75 -12.63 -14.15 13.80
CA SER A 75 -13.73 -14.35 14.74
C SER A 75 -15.09 -14.04 14.09
N PRO A 76 -16.10 -14.91 14.29
CA PRO A 76 -17.46 -14.69 13.77
C PRO A 76 -18.18 -13.51 14.42
N THR A 77 -17.63 -12.92 15.50
CA THR A 77 -18.21 -11.74 16.16
C THR A 77 -18.00 -10.45 15.37
N PHE A 78 -17.10 -10.46 14.38
CA PHE A 78 -16.94 -9.32 13.50
C PHE A 78 -18.10 -9.17 12.53
N ARG A 79 -18.39 -7.92 12.18
CA ARG A 79 -19.32 -7.64 11.08
C ARG A 79 -18.73 -8.11 9.78
N THR A 80 -19.55 -8.79 8.98
CA THR A 80 -19.15 -9.32 7.68
C THR A 80 -19.83 -8.60 6.53
N HIS A 81 -19.27 -8.73 5.34
CA HIS A 81 -19.92 -8.38 4.09
C HIS A 81 -20.04 -9.61 3.18
N HIS A 82 -20.89 -9.56 2.16
CA HIS A 82 -21.14 -10.68 1.25
C HIS A 82 -20.64 -10.44 -0.19
N LEU A 83 -19.77 -9.44 -0.38
CA LEU A 83 -19.29 -9.03 -1.70
C LEU A 83 -18.43 -10.09 -2.41
N LEU A 84 -17.91 -11.06 -1.65
CA LEU A 84 -16.96 -12.08 -2.13
C LEU A 84 -17.56 -13.49 -2.10
N ASP A 85 -18.87 -13.64 -1.92
CA ASP A 85 -19.54 -14.96 -1.88
C ASP A 85 -19.43 -15.75 -3.20
N TRP A 86 -19.06 -15.08 -4.28
CA TRP A 86 -18.78 -15.70 -5.58
C TRP A 86 -17.40 -16.38 -5.66
N LEU A 87 -16.49 -16.13 -4.71
CA LEU A 87 -15.17 -16.76 -4.70
C LEU A 87 -15.28 -18.22 -4.24
N PRO A 88 -14.73 -19.17 -5.00
CA PRO A 88 -14.79 -20.59 -4.63
C PRO A 88 -13.85 -20.94 -3.46
N LEU A 89 -12.77 -20.17 -3.29
CA LEU A 89 -11.76 -20.34 -2.24
C LEU A 89 -11.65 -19.02 -1.49
N LYS A 90 -12.03 -19.02 -0.21
CA LYS A 90 -11.97 -17.83 0.65
C LYS A 90 -12.09 -18.23 2.13
N THR A 91 -11.79 -17.30 3.03
CA THR A 91 -12.05 -17.48 4.46
C THR A 91 -13.55 -17.63 4.74
N PRO A 92 -13.94 -18.35 5.82
CA PRO A 92 -15.35 -18.53 6.17
C PRO A 92 -16.09 -17.22 6.48
N HIS A 93 -15.36 -16.24 7.00
CA HIS A 93 -15.88 -14.93 7.34
C HIS A 93 -15.11 -13.86 6.56
N ASP A 94 -15.85 -12.92 5.98
CA ASP A 94 -15.32 -11.77 5.27
C ASP A 94 -15.52 -10.50 6.12
N PRO A 95 -14.55 -10.09 6.94
CA PRO A 95 -14.76 -8.97 7.85
C PRO A 95 -14.89 -7.65 7.10
N LEU A 96 -15.91 -6.86 7.46
CA LEU A 96 -16.20 -5.56 6.86
C LEU A 96 -15.02 -4.58 6.98
N PHE A 97 -14.19 -4.74 8.01
CA PHE A 97 -13.07 -3.85 8.26
C PHE A 97 -11.89 -4.06 7.31
N MET A 98 -11.82 -5.17 6.58
CA MET A 98 -10.62 -5.55 5.81
C MET A 98 -10.15 -4.47 4.82
N PRO A 99 -11.01 -3.90 3.95
CA PRO A 99 -10.58 -2.81 3.05
C PRO A 99 -10.04 -1.59 3.79
N PHE A 100 -10.57 -1.31 4.99
CA PHE A 100 -10.17 -0.16 5.81
C PHE A 100 -8.88 -0.43 6.58
N ALA A 101 -8.68 -1.66 7.05
CA ALA A 101 -7.42 -2.09 7.65
C ALA A 101 -6.28 -1.97 6.64
N TYR A 102 -6.50 -2.33 5.36
CA TYR A 102 -5.55 -2.07 4.28
C TYR A 102 -5.23 -0.58 4.15
N ALA A 103 -6.25 0.28 4.16
CA ALA A 103 -6.02 1.73 4.07
C ALA A 103 -5.08 2.23 5.19
N VAL A 104 -5.30 1.76 6.43
CA VAL A 104 -4.47 2.11 7.59
C VAL A 104 -3.08 1.48 7.51
N TYR A 105 -2.99 0.17 7.29
CA TYR A 105 -1.75 -0.59 7.19
C TYR A 105 -0.81 0.04 6.18
N TRP A 106 -1.27 0.25 4.94
CA TRP A 106 -0.42 0.79 3.88
C TRP A 106 -0.01 2.23 4.11
N THR A 107 -0.88 3.03 4.72
CA THR A 107 -0.52 4.40 5.08
C THR A 107 0.58 4.40 6.14
N VAL A 108 0.44 3.60 7.21
CA VAL A 108 1.41 3.58 8.31
C VAL A 108 2.70 2.86 7.90
N HIS A 109 2.59 1.63 7.41
CA HIS A 109 3.73 0.78 7.06
C HIS A 109 4.59 1.40 5.97
N ALA A 110 3.99 1.85 4.86
CA ALA A 110 4.77 2.42 3.76
C ALA A 110 5.49 3.70 4.19
N LEU A 111 4.84 4.56 5.00
CA LEU A 111 5.48 5.76 5.54
C LEU A 111 6.64 5.40 6.47
N VAL A 112 6.46 4.44 7.38
CA VAL A 112 7.51 3.98 8.31
C VAL A 112 8.70 3.38 7.55
N VAL A 113 8.47 2.46 6.63
CA VAL A 113 9.53 1.80 5.84
C VAL A 113 10.27 2.82 4.97
N LEU A 114 9.56 3.72 4.30
CA LEU A 114 10.20 4.76 3.48
C LEU A 114 10.97 5.77 4.34
N TRP A 115 10.47 6.13 5.52
CA TRP A 115 11.15 7.04 6.43
C TRP A 115 12.41 6.41 7.04
N LEU A 116 12.31 5.21 7.60
CA LEU A 116 13.45 4.46 8.13
C LEU A 116 14.47 4.15 7.02
N GLY A 117 14.00 3.78 5.83
CA GLY A 117 14.86 3.52 4.67
C GLY A 117 15.68 4.74 4.29
N GLN A 118 15.08 5.94 4.33
CA GLN A 118 15.80 7.20 4.09
C GLN A 118 16.83 7.50 5.18
N LEU A 119 16.49 7.24 6.44
CA LEU A 119 17.42 7.45 7.54
C LEU A 119 18.65 6.54 7.42
N LEU A 120 18.45 5.26 7.10
CA LEU A 120 19.57 4.32 6.89
C LEU A 120 20.37 4.66 5.64
N ALA A 121 19.69 4.96 4.53
CA ALA A 121 20.34 5.37 3.28
C ALA A 121 21.26 6.58 3.51
N LYS A 122 20.78 7.60 4.23
CA LYS A 122 21.57 8.79 4.57
C LYS A 122 22.69 8.50 5.57
N LYS A 123 22.42 7.69 6.60
CA LYS A 123 23.37 7.41 7.68
C LYS A 123 24.55 6.55 7.22
N PHE A 124 24.30 5.60 6.32
CA PHE A 124 25.29 4.60 5.89
C PHE A 124 25.72 4.75 4.43
N ASP A 125 25.28 5.81 3.75
CA ASP A 125 25.49 6.03 2.31
C ASP A 125 25.04 4.82 1.46
N TRP A 126 23.88 4.26 1.81
CA TRP A 126 23.31 3.10 1.12
C TRP A 126 22.34 3.52 0.04
N SER A 127 22.18 2.65 -0.97
CA SER A 127 21.05 2.75 -1.88
C SER A 127 19.73 2.51 -1.12
N MET A 128 18.65 3.16 -1.59
CA MET A 128 17.32 2.97 -1.00
C MET A 128 16.89 1.50 -1.03
N LEU A 129 17.23 0.77 -2.11
CA LEU A 129 16.95 -0.65 -2.22
C LEU A 129 17.64 -1.45 -1.11
N LYS A 130 18.94 -1.22 -0.88
CA LYS A 130 19.68 -1.89 0.19
C LYS A 130 19.09 -1.58 1.56
N ALA A 131 18.74 -0.32 1.82
CA ALA A 131 18.11 0.09 3.07
C ALA A 131 16.76 -0.63 3.31
N ILE A 132 15.90 -0.68 2.28
CA ILE A 132 14.61 -1.37 2.36
C ILE A 132 14.78 -2.87 2.55
N LEU A 133 15.71 -3.51 1.82
CA LEU A 133 15.98 -4.95 1.96
C LEU A 133 16.45 -5.32 3.38
N VAL A 134 17.25 -4.47 4.02
CA VAL A 134 17.69 -4.70 5.41
C VAL A 134 16.55 -4.46 6.40
N LEU A 135 15.70 -3.46 6.16
CA LEU A 135 14.56 -3.13 7.03
C LEU A 135 13.39 -4.10 6.91
N ALA A 136 13.27 -4.77 5.76
CA ALA A 136 12.22 -5.70 5.45
C ALA A 136 11.99 -6.72 6.57
N ILE A 137 13.04 -7.32 7.10
CA ILE A 137 12.92 -8.31 8.17
C ILE A 137 12.51 -7.66 9.51
N PRO A 138 13.31 -6.78 10.13
CA PRO A 138 13.03 -6.29 11.49
C PRO A 138 11.72 -5.49 11.58
N VAL A 139 11.37 -4.68 10.57
CA VAL A 139 10.14 -3.88 10.60
C VAL A 139 8.91 -4.77 10.49
N ASN A 140 8.94 -5.76 9.60
CA ASN A 140 7.77 -6.63 9.40
C ASN A 140 7.62 -7.59 10.58
N TYR A 141 8.69 -8.20 11.10
CA TYR A 141 8.57 -9.02 12.31
C TYR A 141 8.10 -8.23 13.53
N ALA A 142 8.58 -6.98 13.71
CA ALA A 142 8.06 -6.13 14.77
C ALA A 142 6.56 -5.89 14.57
N TRP A 143 6.15 -5.53 13.35
CA TRP A 143 4.74 -5.35 13.02
C TRP A 143 3.91 -6.61 13.30
N ASP A 144 4.38 -7.78 12.87
CA ASP A 144 3.74 -9.08 13.05
C ASP A 144 3.52 -9.40 14.54
N PHE A 145 4.57 -9.33 15.36
CA PHE A 145 4.43 -9.56 16.80
C PHE A 145 3.49 -8.57 17.48
N PHE A 146 3.47 -7.31 17.04
CA PHE A 146 2.57 -6.31 17.61
C PHE A 146 1.14 -6.48 17.13
N VAL A 147 0.89 -6.66 15.83
CA VAL A 147 -0.45 -6.65 15.25
C VAL A 147 -1.06 -8.05 15.27
N GLU A 148 -0.41 -9.02 14.64
CA GLU A 148 -0.86 -10.41 14.62
C GLU A 148 -0.83 -11.02 16.02
N GLY A 149 0.23 -10.74 16.78
CA GLY A 149 0.36 -11.23 18.16
C GLY A 149 -0.73 -10.67 19.10
N ILE A 150 -1.04 -9.38 19.02
CA ILE A 150 -2.18 -8.80 19.77
C ILE A 150 -3.49 -9.40 19.26
N ALA A 151 -3.67 -9.54 17.95
CA ALA A 151 -4.91 -10.06 17.39
C ALA A 151 -5.20 -11.50 17.82
N ALA A 152 -4.21 -12.39 17.76
CA ALA A 152 -4.34 -13.76 18.23
C ALA A 152 -4.61 -13.82 19.75
N LYS A 153 -3.91 -12.99 20.54
CA LYS A 153 -4.12 -12.91 21.99
C LYS A 153 -5.51 -12.36 22.36
N MET A 154 -6.03 -11.42 21.57
CA MET A 154 -7.35 -10.81 21.78
C MET A 154 -8.49 -11.66 21.20
N GLY A 155 -8.18 -12.75 20.50
CA GLY A 155 -9.16 -13.64 19.87
C GLY A 155 -9.77 -13.08 18.59
N TRP A 156 -9.13 -12.11 17.94
CA TRP A 156 -9.65 -11.48 16.72
C TRP A 156 -9.52 -12.40 15.50
N TRP A 157 -8.37 -13.02 15.34
CA TRP A 157 -8.15 -14.08 14.35
C TRP A 157 -7.01 -14.99 14.82
N THR A 158 -6.94 -16.17 14.24
CA THR A 158 -5.89 -17.16 14.52
C THR A 158 -5.59 -17.93 13.25
N TYR A 159 -4.38 -18.47 13.16
CA TYR A 159 -4.01 -19.39 12.08
C TYR A 159 -4.28 -20.81 12.57
N ASP A 160 -5.21 -21.58 12.01
CA ASP A 160 -5.60 -22.89 12.54
C ASP A 160 -6.01 -23.89 11.45
N PRO A 161 -5.20 -24.94 11.17
CA PRO A 161 -3.89 -25.21 11.76
C PRO A 161 -2.84 -24.15 11.37
N GLY A 162 -1.89 -23.86 12.26
CA GLY A 162 -0.84 -22.90 11.97
C GLY A 162 0.27 -23.50 11.09
N MET A 163 0.71 -22.76 10.09
CA MET A 163 1.76 -23.20 9.15
C MET A 163 3.18 -22.94 9.67
N GLY A 164 3.97 -24.00 9.87
CA GLY A 164 5.35 -23.95 10.34
C GLY A 164 5.46 -23.71 11.86
N PRO A 165 6.58 -23.14 12.34
CA PRO A 165 6.72 -22.78 13.75
C PRO A 165 5.66 -21.75 14.16
N VAL A 166 4.92 -22.04 15.23
CA VAL A 166 3.86 -21.17 15.75
C VAL A 166 4.16 -20.66 17.14
N LEU A 167 3.71 -19.43 17.42
CA LEU A 167 3.59 -18.94 18.78
C LEU A 167 2.13 -19.08 19.22
N ARG A 168 1.87 -19.93 20.22
CA ARG A 168 0.54 -20.14 20.80
C ARG A 168 0.37 -19.36 22.09
N PHE A 169 -0.77 -18.67 22.21
CA PHE A 169 -1.18 -17.89 23.37
C PHE A 169 -2.07 -18.72 24.32
N ALA A 170 -2.24 -18.24 25.55
CA ALA A 170 -3.00 -18.94 26.59
C ALA A 170 -4.49 -19.13 26.24
N ASN A 171 -5.06 -18.27 25.40
CA ASN A 171 -6.43 -18.41 24.90
C ASN A 171 -6.55 -19.43 23.75
N GLY A 172 -5.45 -20.07 23.34
CA GLY A 172 -5.38 -20.99 22.21
C GLY A 172 -5.13 -20.33 20.85
N GLY A 173 -5.13 -18.99 20.76
CA GLY A 173 -4.81 -18.28 19.53
C GLY A 173 -3.35 -18.51 19.16
N GLN A 174 -3.04 -18.56 17.87
CA GLN A 174 -1.69 -18.79 17.39
C GLN A 174 -1.36 -17.94 16.17
N ILE A 175 -0.08 -17.56 16.04
CA ILE A 175 0.50 -16.87 14.88
C ILE A 175 1.59 -17.73 14.26
N THR A 176 1.80 -17.63 12.94
CA THR A 176 2.90 -18.31 12.26
C THR A 176 4.16 -17.44 12.29
N LEU A 177 5.32 -18.05 12.49
CA LEU A 177 6.59 -17.32 12.68
C LEU A 177 7.50 -17.35 11.45
N LEU A 178 7.06 -17.96 10.34
CA LEU A 178 7.89 -18.13 9.16
C LEU A 178 7.14 -17.85 7.86
N TRP A 179 6.05 -18.57 7.57
CA TRP A 179 5.49 -18.59 6.23
C TRP A 179 4.79 -17.28 5.88
N THR A 180 3.80 -16.86 6.68
CA THR A 180 3.06 -15.60 6.50
C THR A 180 4.01 -14.41 6.53
N ILE A 181 4.79 -14.31 7.61
CA ILE A 181 5.67 -13.16 7.80
C ILE A 181 6.83 -13.12 6.80
N GLY A 182 7.34 -14.28 6.34
CA GLY A 182 8.39 -14.36 5.34
C GLY A 182 7.96 -13.74 4.01
N LEU A 183 6.73 -14.04 3.56
CA LEU A 183 6.17 -13.44 2.36
C LEU A 183 5.88 -11.94 2.54
N MET A 184 5.40 -11.53 3.72
CA MET A 184 5.19 -10.12 4.10
C MET A 184 6.50 -9.33 4.26
N CYS A 185 7.63 -10.00 4.51
CA CYS A 185 8.94 -9.36 4.46
C CYS A 185 9.35 -9.02 3.02
N PHE A 186 8.80 -9.68 2.00
CA PHE A 186 9.24 -9.45 0.63
C PHE A 186 8.36 -8.45 -0.12
N TRP A 187 7.09 -8.80 -0.37
CA TRP A 187 6.25 -8.06 -1.31
C TRP A 187 5.91 -6.62 -0.88
N PRO A 188 5.50 -6.34 0.38
CA PRO A 188 5.23 -4.97 0.83
C PRO A 188 6.42 -4.01 0.72
N ASN A 189 7.62 -4.52 0.96
CA ASN A 189 8.85 -3.74 0.86
C ASN A 189 9.22 -3.48 -0.60
N LEU A 190 9.04 -4.49 -1.46
CA LEU A 190 9.28 -4.38 -2.90
C LEU A 190 8.30 -3.40 -3.57
N ILE A 191 7.00 -3.48 -3.25
CA ILE A 191 6.00 -2.59 -3.82
C ILE A 191 6.22 -1.15 -3.34
N ALA A 192 6.59 -0.94 -2.06
CA ALA A 192 6.95 0.38 -1.55
C ALA A 192 8.19 0.96 -2.26
N TYR A 193 9.21 0.14 -2.52
CA TYR A 193 10.37 0.54 -3.30
C TYR A 193 10.00 0.92 -4.75
N TRP A 194 9.25 0.07 -5.45
CA TRP A 194 8.87 0.32 -6.84
C TRP A 194 7.94 1.52 -7.00
N ALA A 195 7.00 1.71 -6.07
CA ALA A 195 6.13 2.88 -6.02
C ALA A 195 6.92 4.20 -5.91
N GLY A 196 8.14 4.13 -5.40
CA GLY A 196 9.09 5.23 -5.35
C GLY A 196 8.90 6.14 -4.15
N LYS A 197 9.92 6.96 -3.89
CA LYS A 197 9.99 7.88 -2.76
C LYS A 197 9.23 9.20 -3.05
N PRO A 198 8.30 9.63 -2.19
CA PRO A 198 7.80 11.00 -2.18
C PRO A 198 8.88 12.02 -1.70
N PRO A 199 8.93 13.25 -2.24
CA PRO A 199 8.16 13.75 -3.38
C PRO A 199 8.64 13.13 -4.70
N VAL A 200 7.68 12.66 -5.49
CA VAL A 200 7.93 12.02 -6.79
C VAL A 200 7.94 13.13 -7.85
N HIS A 201 9.14 13.58 -8.24
CA HIS A 201 9.34 14.60 -9.27
C HIS A 201 9.28 14.02 -10.70
N GLY A 202 9.70 12.76 -10.87
CA GLY A 202 9.66 12.02 -12.15
C GLY A 202 8.75 10.78 -12.11
N LEU A 203 8.68 10.03 -13.20
CA LEU A 203 7.92 8.76 -13.22
C LEU A 203 8.55 7.72 -12.29
N ASN A 204 7.73 6.93 -11.58
CA ASN A 204 8.20 5.83 -10.74
C ASN A 204 8.47 4.54 -11.54
N HIS A 205 8.86 3.45 -10.87
CA HIS A 205 9.22 2.20 -11.56
C HIS A 205 8.02 1.58 -12.29
N PHE A 206 6.81 1.65 -11.72
CA PHE A 206 5.60 1.13 -12.37
C PHE A 206 5.33 1.86 -13.68
N GLU A 207 5.33 3.19 -13.63
CA GLU A 207 5.01 4.03 -14.77
C GLU A 207 6.06 3.87 -15.88
N ARG A 208 7.36 3.75 -15.53
CA ARG A 208 8.43 3.44 -16.49
C ARG A 208 8.32 2.04 -17.08
N PHE A 209 7.94 1.04 -16.28
CA PHE A 209 7.75 -0.33 -16.76
C PHE A 209 6.68 -0.40 -17.87
N PHE A 210 5.61 0.40 -17.75
CA PHE A 210 4.57 0.53 -18.77
C PHE A 210 4.90 1.54 -19.89
N ARG A 211 6.14 2.05 -19.90
CA ARG A 211 6.66 3.02 -20.87
C ARG A 211 5.87 4.32 -20.94
N LEU A 212 5.43 4.85 -19.80
CA LEU A 212 4.68 6.12 -19.76
C LEU A 212 5.57 7.32 -20.13
N GLU A 213 6.90 7.17 -20.08
CA GLU A 213 7.86 8.21 -20.48
C GLU A 213 7.65 8.69 -21.92
N ARG A 214 7.13 7.84 -22.82
CA ARG A 214 6.80 8.20 -24.21
C ARG A 214 5.75 9.31 -24.32
N PHE A 215 4.99 9.53 -23.25
CA PHE A 215 3.96 10.58 -23.15
C PHE A 215 4.44 11.78 -22.33
N THR A 216 5.74 11.86 -22.06
CA THR A 216 6.35 12.92 -21.26
C THR A 216 7.46 13.60 -22.04
N ARG A 217 7.71 14.87 -21.72
CA ARG A 217 8.90 15.62 -22.17
C ARG A 217 9.55 16.28 -20.97
N PRO A 218 10.88 16.40 -20.92
CA PRO A 218 11.56 17.14 -19.85
C PRO A 218 10.99 18.55 -19.70
N GLN A 219 10.78 18.98 -18.46
CA GLN A 219 10.36 20.35 -18.18
C GLN A 219 11.49 21.31 -18.56
N PRO A 220 11.22 22.43 -19.28
CA PRO A 220 12.26 23.39 -19.60
C PRO A 220 12.87 23.94 -18.31
N THR A 221 14.18 23.76 -18.12
CA THR A 221 14.88 24.38 -17.00
C THR A 221 14.76 25.90 -17.13
N PRO A 222 14.40 26.65 -16.07
CA PRO A 222 14.25 28.10 -16.14
C PRO A 222 15.53 28.90 -16.47
N ALA A 223 16.64 28.23 -16.84
CA ALA A 223 17.92 28.86 -17.18
C ALA A 223 18.04 29.34 -18.64
N GLN A 224 17.01 29.22 -19.49
CA GLN A 224 17.09 29.65 -20.90
C GLN A 224 16.24 30.86 -21.29
N THR A 225 15.61 31.54 -20.34
CA THR A 225 14.85 32.79 -20.59
C THR A 225 15.60 34.06 -20.15
N GLY A 226 16.91 34.00 -19.92
CA GLY A 226 17.63 35.09 -19.28
C GLY A 226 19.08 35.33 -19.69
N THR A 227 19.43 35.25 -20.99
CA THR A 227 20.66 35.90 -21.52
C THR A 227 20.45 36.32 -22.97
N GLY A 228 19.44 37.16 -23.22
CA GLY A 228 19.46 38.05 -24.37
C GLY A 228 20.38 39.22 -24.02
N HIS A 229 21.43 39.42 -24.81
CA HIS A 229 22.40 40.52 -24.72
C HIS A 229 21.79 41.85 -24.23
N MET A 230 22.11 42.27 -23.00
CA MET A 230 22.07 43.70 -22.68
C MET A 230 23.42 44.31 -23.07
N ALA A 231 23.50 44.75 -24.31
CA ALA A 231 24.37 45.84 -24.67
C ALA A 231 23.96 47.08 -23.87
N LEU A 232 24.95 47.74 -23.26
CA LEU A 232 24.82 49.03 -22.62
C LEU A 232 24.23 50.06 -23.59
N SER A 233 23.07 50.64 -23.28
CA SER A 233 22.70 51.96 -23.78
C SER A 233 21.67 52.66 -22.88
N SER A 234 22.12 53.77 -22.28
CA SER A 234 21.43 55.04 -22.07
C SER A 234 19.98 55.07 -21.54
N ALA A 235 19.89 55.55 -20.29
CA ALA A 235 18.86 56.40 -19.68
C ALA A 235 17.57 56.70 -20.48
N HIS A 236 16.44 56.12 -20.01
CA HIS A 236 15.11 56.76 -20.09
C HIS A 236 14.23 56.32 -18.92
N THR A 237 13.68 57.35 -18.25
CA THR A 237 12.43 57.43 -17.46
C THR A 237 11.89 56.13 -16.85
N ALA A 238 12.03 56.01 -15.53
CA ALA A 238 11.37 55.00 -14.72
C ALA A 238 9.85 55.24 -14.65
N THR A 239 9.10 54.68 -15.60
CA THR A 239 7.69 54.35 -15.37
C THR A 239 7.64 53.13 -14.47
N ALA A 240 7.21 53.34 -13.22
CA ALA A 240 6.88 52.27 -12.29
C ALA A 240 5.75 51.42 -12.90
N THR A 241 6.15 50.38 -13.62
CA THR A 241 5.24 49.31 -14.05
C THR A 241 4.80 48.62 -12.76
N LEU A 242 3.52 48.78 -12.42
CA LEU A 242 2.86 48.01 -11.38
C LEU A 242 3.27 46.54 -11.57
N ALA A 243 3.97 45.98 -10.59
CA ALA A 243 4.27 44.56 -10.56
C ALA A 243 2.94 43.82 -10.79
N PRO A 244 2.84 42.93 -11.79
CA PRO A 244 1.59 42.21 -12.03
C PRO A 244 1.22 41.52 -10.72
N ALA A 245 0.01 41.80 -10.23
CA ALA A 245 -0.55 41.19 -9.04
C ALA A 245 -0.28 39.68 -9.13
N ALA A 246 0.45 39.14 -8.15
CA ALA A 246 0.90 37.75 -8.16
C ALA A 246 -0.29 36.85 -8.51
N GLN A 247 -0.32 36.39 -9.75
CA GLN A 247 -1.46 35.66 -10.30
C GLN A 247 -1.61 34.42 -9.42
N ARG A 248 -2.75 34.33 -8.72
CA ARG A 248 -2.99 33.28 -7.74
C ARG A 248 -2.87 31.94 -8.45
N ARG A 249 -1.72 31.28 -8.29
CA ARG A 249 -1.43 30.01 -8.94
C ARG A 249 -2.48 29.01 -8.52
N SER A 250 -3.00 28.24 -9.47
CA SER A 250 -3.86 27.11 -9.13
C SER A 250 -3.03 26.03 -8.42
N LYS A 251 -3.66 25.27 -7.51
CA LYS A 251 -3.01 24.13 -6.84
C LYS A 251 -2.47 23.09 -7.83
N GLN A 252 -3.07 23.01 -9.01
CA GLN A 252 -2.60 22.18 -10.11
C GLN A 252 -1.27 22.69 -10.67
N GLN A 253 -1.17 23.99 -10.96
CA GLN A 253 0.07 24.62 -11.45
C GLN A 253 1.21 24.51 -10.43
N GLU A 254 0.95 24.77 -9.15
CA GLU A 254 1.96 24.61 -8.08
C GLU A 254 2.57 23.20 -8.07
N TYR A 255 1.77 22.18 -8.38
CA TYR A 255 2.24 20.79 -8.40
C TYR A 255 2.91 20.41 -9.71
N ASP A 256 2.36 20.85 -10.85
CA ASP A 256 2.97 20.61 -12.16
C ASP A 256 4.35 21.32 -12.27
N ASP A 257 4.53 22.47 -11.60
CA ASP A 257 5.83 23.15 -11.47
C ASP A 257 6.88 22.32 -10.71
N LEU A 258 6.46 21.38 -9.85
CA LEU A 258 7.35 20.50 -9.10
C LEU A 258 7.78 19.26 -9.88
N LEU A 259 7.20 18.99 -11.05
CA LEU A 259 7.55 17.81 -11.84
C LEU A 259 8.76 18.09 -12.72
N ASP A 260 9.54 17.06 -12.99
CA ASP A 260 10.67 17.12 -13.93
C ASP A 260 10.20 16.99 -15.39
N TYR A 261 8.89 16.86 -15.61
CA TYR A 261 8.32 16.53 -16.90
C TYR A 261 6.93 17.14 -17.14
N GLN A 262 6.66 17.39 -18.42
CA GLN A 262 5.36 17.78 -18.94
C GLN A 262 4.71 16.62 -19.70
N VAL A 263 3.38 16.52 -19.63
CA VAL A 263 2.61 15.46 -20.30
C VAL A 263 2.22 15.92 -21.70
N THR A 264 2.45 15.09 -22.72
CA THR A 264 2.20 15.42 -24.14
C THR A 264 0.82 15.04 -24.66
N ILE A 265 0.08 14.24 -23.89
CA ILE A 265 -1.29 13.78 -24.21
C ILE A 265 -2.31 14.44 -23.27
N PRO A 266 -3.63 14.35 -23.56
CA PRO A 266 -4.65 14.83 -22.63
C PRO A 266 -4.46 14.23 -21.23
N ARG A 267 -4.45 15.09 -20.20
CA ARG A 267 -4.07 14.71 -18.83
C ARG A 267 -4.88 13.54 -18.28
N TRP A 268 -6.18 13.49 -18.54
CA TRP A 268 -7.03 12.39 -18.08
C TRP A 268 -6.61 11.03 -18.66
N LYS A 269 -6.14 10.98 -19.92
CA LYS A 269 -5.62 9.74 -20.54
C LYS A 269 -4.34 9.30 -19.85
N PHE A 270 -3.47 10.25 -19.54
CA PHE A 270 -2.23 9.98 -18.82
C PHE A 270 -2.49 9.49 -17.40
N GLU A 271 -3.36 10.15 -16.64
CA GLU A 271 -3.71 9.73 -15.28
C GLU A 271 -4.43 8.37 -15.27
N LEU A 272 -5.27 8.07 -16.25
CA LEU A 272 -5.86 6.74 -16.41
C LEU A 272 -4.80 5.67 -16.71
N ALA A 273 -3.82 5.98 -17.56
CA ALA A 273 -2.69 5.09 -17.84
C ALA A 273 -1.83 4.85 -16.59
N ARG A 274 -1.60 5.89 -15.77
CA ARG A 274 -0.94 5.75 -14.47
C ARG A 274 -1.73 4.83 -13.57
N PHE A 275 -3.03 5.08 -13.39
CA PHE A 275 -3.89 4.22 -12.59
C PHE A 275 -3.84 2.76 -13.05
N ALA A 276 -3.96 2.51 -14.36
CA ALA A 276 -3.87 1.17 -14.92
C ALA A 276 -2.50 0.50 -14.66
N SER A 277 -1.40 1.24 -14.81
CA SER A 277 -0.05 0.71 -14.51
C SER A 277 0.10 0.29 -13.05
N TRP A 278 -0.39 1.12 -12.12
CA TRP A 278 -0.38 0.82 -10.69
C TRP A 278 -1.28 -0.38 -10.38
N PHE A 279 -2.49 -0.40 -10.94
CA PHE A 279 -3.45 -1.49 -10.77
C PHE A 279 -2.85 -2.83 -11.20
N VAL A 280 -2.33 -2.91 -12.42
CA VAL A 280 -1.75 -4.17 -12.92
C VAL A 280 -0.57 -4.61 -12.07
N VAL A 281 0.34 -3.71 -11.70
CA VAL A 281 1.49 -4.09 -10.86
C VAL A 281 1.03 -4.60 -9.50
N PHE A 282 0.14 -3.89 -8.81
CA PHE A 282 -0.38 -4.31 -7.51
C PHE A 282 -1.08 -5.67 -7.61
N GLN A 283 -2.01 -5.84 -8.54
CA GLN A 283 -2.79 -7.07 -8.67
C GLN A 283 -1.91 -8.28 -9.00
N VAL A 284 -1.06 -8.16 -10.03
CA VAL A 284 -0.22 -9.27 -10.49
C VAL A 284 0.85 -9.61 -9.46
N SER A 285 1.54 -8.60 -8.90
CA SER A 285 2.59 -8.88 -7.93
C SER A 285 2.03 -9.43 -6.62
N PHE A 286 0.88 -8.94 -6.14
CA PHE A 286 0.23 -9.49 -4.95
C PHE A 286 -0.15 -10.95 -5.17
N PHE A 287 -0.79 -11.25 -6.30
CA PHE A 287 -1.18 -12.62 -6.62
C PHE A 287 0.03 -13.55 -6.70
N VAL A 288 1.06 -13.17 -7.47
CA VAL A 288 2.22 -14.02 -7.75
C VAL A 288 3.12 -14.17 -6.52
N MET A 289 3.28 -13.13 -5.70
CA MET A 289 4.24 -13.14 -4.59
C MET A 289 3.63 -13.50 -3.24
N LEU A 290 2.32 -13.34 -3.05
CA LEU A 290 1.64 -13.69 -1.80
C LEU A 290 0.64 -14.83 -2.00
N VAL A 291 -0.39 -14.62 -2.81
CA VAL A 291 -1.53 -15.55 -2.88
C VAL A 291 -1.12 -16.91 -3.42
N ALA A 292 -0.45 -16.95 -4.58
CA ALA A 292 -0.08 -18.19 -5.22
C ALA A 292 0.86 -19.05 -4.35
N PRO A 293 1.92 -18.51 -3.73
CA PRO A 293 2.74 -19.27 -2.78
C PRO A 293 1.96 -19.83 -1.58
N LEU A 294 1.06 -19.04 -0.99
CA LEU A 294 0.23 -19.50 0.15
C LEU A 294 -0.69 -20.65 -0.27
N VAL A 295 -1.45 -20.46 -1.35
CA VAL A 295 -2.38 -21.46 -1.87
C VAL A 295 -1.65 -22.73 -2.31
N LEU A 296 -0.54 -22.60 -3.04
CA LEU A 296 0.26 -23.75 -3.47
C LEU A 296 0.80 -24.51 -2.28
N MET A 297 1.29 -23.81 -1.25
CA MET A 297 1.81 -24.46 -0.05
C MET A 297 0.70 -25.27 0.61
N ARG A 298 -0.47 -24.67 0.89
CA ARG A 298 -1.63 -25.38 1.46
C ARG A 298 -2.00 -26.63 0.66
N ILE A 299 -2.05 -26.53 -0.68
CA ILE A 299 -2.42 -27.65 -1.55
C ILE A 299 -1.36 -28.76 -1.52
N ILE A 300 -0.07 -28.39 -1.55
CA ILE A 300 1.04 -29.35 -1.60
C ILE A 300 1.19 -30.08 -0.26
N THR A 301 1.06 -29.36 0.84
CA THR A 301 1.22 -29.93 2.18
C THR A 301 -0.04 -30.64 2.65
N GLY A 302 -1.22 -30.21 2.19
CA GLY A 302 -2.49 -30.63 2.77
C GLY A 302 -2.70 -30.02 4.17
N ASN A 303 -3.88 -30.26 4.73
CA ASN A 303 -4.24 -29.78 6.07
C ASN A 303 -3.61 -30.61 7.21
N ASP A 304 -3.10 -31.81 6.92
CA ASP A 304 -2.55 -32.76 7.91
C ASP A 304 -1.01 -32.91 7.81
N SER A 305 -0.29 -31.88 7.36
CA SER A 305 1.14 -31.98 7.08
C SER A 305 2.01 -31.71 8.32
N ILE A 306 3.17 -32.35 8.41
CA ILE A 306 4.17 -32.04 9.46
C ILE A 306 4.65 -30.57 9.44
N TYR A 307 4.45 -29.85 8.33
CA TYR A 307 4.72 -28.42 8.16
C TYR A 307 3.47 -27.54 8.38
N VAL A 308 2.29 -28.14 8.49
CA VAL A 308 0.98 -27.51 8.79
C VAL A 308 0.26 -28.45 9.77
N PRO A 309 0.74 -28.54 11.04
CA PRO A 309 0.32 -29.55 12.00
C PRO A 309 -1.10 -29.40 12.54
#